data_AF-A0A350D1K2-F1
#
_entry.id   AF-A0A350D1K2-F1
#
_cell.length_a   1.000
_cell.length_b   1.000
_cell.length_c   1.000
_cell.angle_alpha   90.00
_cell.angle_beta   90.00
_cell.angle_gamma   90.00
#
_symmetry.space_group_name_H-M   'P 1'
#
loop_
_entity.id
_entity.type
_entity.pdbx_description
1 polymer ?
#
loop_
_entity_poly.entity_id
_entity_poly.type
_entity_poly.pdbx_seq_one_letter_code
_entity_poly.pdbx_strand_id
1 'polypeptide(L)'
;MRTVDVSSKPETLRTAKAYGRIRLRPETIRAIREGRVPKGDVISSCRLVGIMASKKTPELLPFCHPVSLEHVEMDVRVGEDYVEVFSFVKGIHRTGYEMEALTAVSVALLTIYDMCKGMDDSMLIEEIRLLEKAGGKSQWSKGLEGVVVRVISECGMKEYIEGKLSSLGAIISEGDAQLVVSTQRLDLSEVWGVSYAINQKLFSLVPERLREGVRVGRFEGKPCVEIQPDREVIEAFFGSFGSLLGTWVDGEAV
;
A
#
# COMPACT_ATOMS: atom_id res chain seq x y z
N MET A 1 8.87 8.31 -22.89
CA MET A 1 7.87 8.20 -21.82
C MET A 1 7.78 6.74 -21.40
N ARG A 2 7.68 6.42 -20.11
CA ARG A 2 7.60 5.03 -19.63
C ARG A 2 6.88 4.91 -18.31
N THR A 3 6.18 3.81 -18.11
CA THR A 3 5.68 3.36 -16.81
C THR A 3 6.86 2.89 -15.94
N VAL A 4 6.79 3.13 -14.63
CA VAL A 4 7.83 2.69 -13.68
C VAL A 4 7.69 1.20 -13.42
N ASP A 5 8.78 0.42 -13.51
CA ASP A 5 8.76 -0.99 -13.11
C ASP A 5 8.64 -1.10 -11.58
N VAL A 6 7.62 -1.83 -11.13
CA VAL A 6 7.31 -2.08 -9.70
C VAL A 6 7.35 -3.56 -9.35
N SER A 7 7.85 -4.42 -10.24
CA SER A 7 7.83 -5.89 -10.10
C SER A 7 8.60 -6.40 -8.87
N SER A 8 9.65 -5.67 -8.46
CA SER A 8 10.46 -5.98 -7.28
C SER A 8 9.88 -5.43 -5.98
N LYS A 9 8.84 -4.59 -6.02
CA LYS A 9 8.22 -4.04 -4.80
C LYS A 9 7.24 -5.06 -4.20
N PRO A 10 7.21 -5.23 -2.88
CA PRO A 10 6.18 -6.04 -2.24
C PRO A 10 4.81 -5.36 -2.37
N GLU A 11 3.76 -6.18 -2.36
CA GLU A 11 2.40 -5.71 -2.20
C GLU A 11 2.18 -5.34 -0.73
N THR A 12 1.57 -4.19 -0.49
CA THR A 12 1.34 -3.67 0.86
C THR A 12 -0.05 -3.06 0.90
N LEU A 13 -0.65 -3.01 2.10
CA LEU A 13 -1.85 -2.21 2.29
C LEU A 13 -1.53 -0.74 1.97
N ARG A 14 -2.35 -0.13 1.13
CA ARG A 14 -2.20 1.26 0.71
C ARG A 14 -3.54 1.97 0.76
N THR A 15 -3.50 3.24 1.11
CA THR A 15 -4.66 4.12 1.15
C THR A 15 -4.34 5.46 0.51
N ALA A 16 -5.35 6.09 -0.05
CA ALA A 16 -5.27 7.47 -0.53
C ALA A 16 -6.60 8.17 -0.25
N LYS A 17 -6.53 9.40 0.24
CA LYS A 17 -7.68 10.27 0.44
C LYS A 17 -7.49 11.55 -0.36
N ALA A 18 -8.45 11.91 -1.19
CA ALA A 18 -8.42 13.15 -1.96
C ALA A 18 -9.66 14.01 -1.66
N TYR A 19 -9.56 15.28 -2.02
CA TYR A 19 -10.60 16.28 -1.85
C TYR A 19 -10.62 17.22 -3.04
N GLY A 20 -11.79 17.77 -3.32
CA GLY A 20 -11.98 18.96 -4.14
C GLY A 20 -13.37 19.52 -3.93
N ARG A 21 -13.63 20.72 -4.43
CA ARG A 21 -14.94 21.34 -4.35
C ARG A 21 -15.35 21.99 -5.66
N ILE A 22 -16.64 22.27 -5.78
CA ILE A 22 -17.18 23.09 -6.86
C ILE A 22 -18.06 24.18 -6.25
N ARG A 23 -17.81 25.44 -6.63
CA ARG A 23 -18.64 26.59 -6.25
C ARG A 23 -19.82 26.71 -7.22
N LEU A 24 -21.01 26.96 -6.69
CA LEU A 24 -22.25 27.17 -7.44
C LEU A 24 -23.02 28.36 -6.85
N ARG A 25 -23.99 28.90 -7.59
CA ARG A 25 -24.95 29.86 -7.06
C ARG A 25 -25.80 29.24 -5.95
N PRO A 26 -26.17 29.99 -4.90
CA PRO A 26 -27.06 29.49 -3.84
C PRO A 26 -28.39 28.94 -4.36
N GLU A 27 -28.93 29.49 -5.45
CA GLU A 27 -30.15 29.01 -6.12
C GLU A 27 -29.97 27.58 -6.64
N THR A 28 -28.80 27.28 -7.22
CA THR A 28 -28.44 25.96 -7.73
C THR A 28 -28.28 24.96 -6.59
N ILE A 29 -27.63 25.37 -5.50
CA ILE A 29 -27.51 24.58 -4.27
C ILE A 29 -28.88 24.23 -3.69
N ARG A 30 -29.81 25.20 -3.62
CA ARG A 30 -31.19 24.94 -3.19
C ARG A 30 -31.87 23.92 -4.08
N ALA A 31 -31.72 24.03 -5.40
CA ALA A 31 -32.27 23.05 -6.34
C ALA A 31 -31.67 21.65 -6.15
N ILE A 32 -30.37 21.54 -5.84
CA ILE A 32 -29.72 20.26 -5.51
C ILE A 32 -30.32 19.67 -4.23
N ARG A 33 -30.40 20.45 -3.14
CA ARG A 33 -30.93 19.99 -1.84
C ARG A 33 -32.39 19.55 -1.94
N GLU A 34 -33.19 20.21 -2.77
CA GLU A 34 -34.62 19.92 -2.96
C GLU A 34 -34.89 18.89 -4.07
N GLY A 35 -33.85 18.36 -4.73
CA GLY A 35 -34.01 17.37 -5.81
C GLY A 35 -34.70 17.92 -7.07
N ARG A 36 -34.60 19.24 -7.32
CA ARG A 36 -35.25 19.95 -8.45
C ARG A 36 -34.34 20.15 -9.66
N VAL A 37 -33.16 19.54 -9.69
CA VAL A 37 -32.28 19.58 -10.86
C VAL A 37 -32.89 18.72 -11.98
N PRO A 38 -33.12 19.26 -13.20
CA PRO A 38 -33.85 18.56 -14.26
C PRO A 38 -33.27 17.21 -14.68
N LYS A 39 -31.94 17.04 -14.54
CA LYS A 39 -31.23 15.81 -14.89
C LYS A 39 -31.31 14.72 -13.81
N GLY A 40 -31.87 15.01 -12.64
CA GLY A 40 -32.05 14.07 -11.54
C GLY A 40 -31.14 14.32 -10.33
N ASP A 41 -30.92 13.27 -9.53
CA ASP A 41 -30.17 13.34 -8.28
C ASP A 41 -28.66 13.55 -8.53
N VAL A 42 -28.21 14.77 -8.28
CA VAL A 42 -26.81 15.20 -8.45
C VAL A 42 -25.86 14.48 -7.49
N ILE A 43 -26.26 14.29 -6.23
CA ILE A 43 -25.38 13.77 -5.18
C ILE A 43 -25.16 12.28 -5.38
N SER A 44 -26.23 11.53 -5.65
CA SER A 44 -26.13 10.09 -5.93
C SER A 44 -25.37 9.83 -7.22
N SER A 45 -25.60 10.63 -8.27
CA SER A 45 -24.88 10.50 -9.55
C SER A 45 -23.38 10.79 -9.39
N CYS A 46 -23.04 11.88 -8.69
CA CYS A 46 -21.67 12.26 -8.39
C CYS A 46 -20.90 11.15 -7.63
N ARG A 47 -21.52 10.55 -6.60
CA ARG A 47 -20.93 9.42 -5.86
C ARG A 47 -20.68 8.21 -6.76
N LEU A 48 -21.69 7.81 -7.54
CA LEU A 48 -21.57 6.66 -8.44
C LEU A 48 -20.47 6.87 -9.48
N VAL A 49 -20.45 8.03 -10.14
CA VAL A 49 -19.45 8.34 -11.16
C VAL A 49 -18.05 8.44 -10.54
N GLY A 50 -17.90 8.98 -9.33
CA GLY A 50 -16.63 8.98 -8.60
C GLY A 50 -16.06 7.57 -8.40
N ILE A 51 -16.89 6.62 -7.97
CA ILE A 51 -16.50 5.20 -7.81
C ILE A 51 -16.10 4.59 -9.16
N MET A 52 -16.88 4.85 -10.22
CA MET A 52 -16.58 4.34 -11.57
C MET A 52 -15.28 4.92 -12.12
N ALA A 53 -15.05 6.21 -11.92
CA ALA A 53 -13.87 6.91 -12.39
C ALA A 53 -12.60 6.39 -11.71
N SER A 54 -12.66 6.12 -10.40
CA SER A 54 -11.57 5.49 -9.66
C SER A 54 -11.13 4.17 -10.29
N LYS A 55 -12.10 3.31 -10.67
CA LYS A 55 -11.84 2.01 -11.32
C LYS A 55 -11.28 2.14 -12.74
N LYS A 56 -11.47 3.29 -13.39
CA LYS A 56 -11.06 3.58 -14.77
C LYS A 56 -9.82 4.46 -14.87
N THR A 57 -9.19 4.82 -13.76
CA THR A 57 -7.97 5.64 -13.75
C THR A 57 -6.88 5.17 -14.73
N PRO A 58 -6.52 3.87 -14.82
CA PRO A 58 -5.50 3.43 -15.78
C PRO A 58 -5.94 3.53 -17.26
N GLU A 59 -7.24 3.61 -17.56
CA GLU A 59 -7.74 3.89 -18.92
C GLU A 59 -7.53 5.36 -19.32
N LEU A 60 -7.51 6.26 -18.33
CA LEU A 60 -7.40 7.71 -18.53
C LEU A 60 -5.96 8.23 -18.46
N LEU A 61 -5.13 7.60 -17.61
CA LEU A 61 -3.77 8.05 -17.32
C LEU A 61 -2.74 7.00 -17.78
N PRO A 62 -2.08 7.21 -18.95
CA PRO A 62 -1.30 6.17 -19.64
C PRO A 62 -0.13 5.54 -18.86
N PHE A 63 0.37 6.21 -17.82
CA PHE A 63 1.50 5.72 -17.01
C PHE A 63 1.08 5.22 -15.63
N CYS A 64 -0.22 5.24 -15.32
CA CYS A 64 -0.73 4.56 -14.13
C CYS A 64 -0.72 3.06 -14.36
N HIS A 65 -0.33 2.32 -13.33
CA HIS A 65 -0.47 0.87 -13.35
C HIS A 65 -1.95 0.50 -13.24
N PRO A 66 -2.41 -0.57 -13.92
CA PRO A 66 -3.66 -1.20 -13.54
C PRO A 66 -3.51 -1.77 -12.12
N VAL A 67 -4.36 -1.31 -11.20
CA VAL A 67 -4.35 -1.72 -9.80
C VAL A 67 -5.72 -2.27 -9.39
N SER A 68 -5.73 -3.33 -8.58
CA SER A 68 -6.96 -3.82 -7.94
C SER A 68 -7.39 -2.86 -6.84
N LEU A 69 -8.69 -2.58 -6.74
CA LEU A 69 -9.29 -1.72 -5.72
C LEU A 69 -10.17 -2.56 -4.79
N GLU A 70 -9.83 -2.59 -3.51
CA GLU A 70 -10.61 -3.35 -2.51
C GLU A 70 -11.73 -2.51 -1.93
N HIS A 71 -11.53 -1.19 -1.87
CA HIS A 71 -12.52 -0.27 -1.37
C HIS A 71 -12.38 1.11 -2.00
N VAL A 72 -13.51 1.67 -2.42
CA VAL A 72 -13.65 3.05 -2.90
C VAL A 72 -14.87 3.64 -2.22
N GLU A 73 -14.68 4.77 -1.55
CA GLU A 73 -15.73 5.52 -0.87
C GLU A 73 -15.76 6.96 -1.38
N MET A 74 -16.96 7.51 -1.52
CA MET A 74 -17.19 8.90 -1.91
C MET A 74 -18.06 9.59 -0.85
N ASP A 75 -17.51 10.61 -0.20
CA ASP A 75 -18.26 11.51 0.70
C ASP A 75 -18.53 12.82 -0.05
N VAL A 76 -19.75 13.34 0.09
CA VAL A 76 -20.19 14.55 -0.61
C VAL A 76 -20.95 15.43 0.37
N ARG A 77 -20.50 16.68 0.51
CA ARG A 77 -21.06 17.65 1.47
C ARG A 77 -21.53 18.88 0.73
N VAL A 78 -22.76 19.30 1.01
CA VAL A 78 -23.39 20.43 0.32
C VAL A 78 -23.40 21.65 1.24
N GLY A 79 -22.51 22.60 0.96
CA GLY A 79 -22.45 23.91 1.61
C GLY A 79 -23.51 24.87 1.10
N GLU A 80 -23.37 26.16 1.41
CA GLU A 80 -24.34 27.20 1.01
C GLU A 80 -24.19 27.62 -0.46
N ASP A 81 -22.96 27.70 -0.95
CA ASP A 81 -22.59 28.09 -2.31
C ASP A 81 -21.54 27.14 -2.92
N TYR A 82 -21.37 25.94 -2.35
CA TYR A 82 -20.43 24.94 -2.83
C TYR A 82 -20.88 23.51 -2.55
N VAL A 83 -20.27 22.57 -3.28
CA VAL A 83 -20.30 21.13 -2.97
C VAL A 83 -18.86 20.64 -2.83
N GLU A 84 -18.55 20.03 -1.69
CA GLU A 84 -17.28 19.34 -1.44
C GLU A 84 -17.42 17.87 -1.77
N VAL A 85 -16.36 17.30 -2.36
CA VAL A 85 -16.26 15.89 -2.68
C VAL A 85 -14.96 15.36 -2.11
N PHE A 86 -15.07 14.27 -1.35
CA PHE A 86 -13.94 13.51 -0.83
C PHE A 86 -13.98 12.12 -1.42
N SER A 87 -12.81 11.57 -1.74
CA SER A 87 -12.65 10.16 -2.08
C SER A 87 -11.70 9.50 -1.11
N PHE A 88 -11.97 8.23 -0.80
CA PHE A 88 -11.06 7.35 -0.09
C PHE A 88 -10.91 6.05 -0.88
N VAL A 89 -9.67 5.67 -1.18
CA VAL A 89 -9.33 4.48 -1.94
C VAL A 89 -8.38 3.63 -1.12
N LYS A 90 -8.63 2.32 -1.06
CA LYS A 90 -7.85 1.34 -0.30
C LYS A 90 -7.70 0.04 -1.07
N GLY A 91 -6.52 -0.57 -0.97
CA GLY A 91 -6.26 -1.90 -1.52
C GLY A 91 -4.86 -2.40 -1.21
N ILE A 92 -4.52 -3.58 -1.73
CA ILE A 92 -3.22 -4.21 -1.55
C ILE A 92 -2.50 -4.24 -2.90
N HIS A 93 -1.46 -3.42 -3.05
CA HIS A 93 -0.72 -3.34 -4.32
C HIS A 93 0.73 -2.87 -4.15
N ARG A 94 1.49 -2.90 -5.26
CA ARG A 94 2.91 -2.48 -5.35
C ARG A 94 3.11 -0.98 -5.50
N THR A 95 2.05 -0.25 -5.85
CA THR A 95 2.03 1.21 -6.04
C THR A 95 0.83 1.82 -5.34
N GLY A 96 0.90 3.11 -5.04
CA GLY A 96 -0.15 3.86 -4.33
C GLY A 96 -1.41 4.11 -5.18
N TYR A 97 -2.43 4.63 -4.52
CA TYR A 97 -3.76 4.90 -5.07
C TYR A 97 -4.07 6.40 -5.21
N GLU A 98 -3.02 7.25 -5.19
CA GLU A 98 -3.19 8.71 -5.25
C GLU A 98 -3.99 9.14 -6.49
N MET A 99 -3.69 8.52 -7.64
CA MET A 99 -4.32 8.87 -8.90
C MET A 99 -5.76 8.37 -8.96
N GLU A 100 -6.07 7.22 -8.39
CA GLU A 100 -7.43 6.69 -8.28
C GLU A 100 -8.31 7.59 -7.41
N ALA A 101 -7.77 8.10 -6.30
CA ALA A 101 -8.47 9.04 -5.42
C ALA A 101 -8.69 10.40 -6.10
N LEU A 102 -7.65 10.97 -6.72
CA LEU A 102 -7.73 12.26 -7.42
C LEU A 102 -8.66 12.21 -8.65
N THR A 103 -8.61 11.11 -9.41
CA THR A 103 -9.49 10.91 -10.57
C THR A 103 -10.95 10.81 -10.12
N ALA A 104 -11.24 10.07 -9.05
CA ALA A 104 -12.57 9.95 -8.49
C ALA A 104 -13.19 11.31 -8.17
N VAL A 105 -12.46 12.16 -7.41
CA VAL A 105 -12.87 13.53 -7.08
C VAL A 105 -13.07 14.38 -8.34
N SER A 106 -12.11 14.34 -9.26
CA SER A 106 -12.12 15.19 -10.46
C SER A 106 -13.35 14.90 -11.33
N VAL A 107 -13.62 13.63 -11.60
CA VAL A 107 -14.74 13.23 -12.47
C VAL A 107 -16.09 13.40 -11.74
N ALA A 108 -16.12 13.20 -10.41
CA ALA A 108 -17.29 13.51 -9.59
C ALA A 108 -17.66 15.00 -9.65
N LEU A 109 -16.69 15.91 -9.55
CA LEU A 109 -16.90 17.35 -9.69
C LEU A 109 -17.34 17.73 -11.11
N LEU A 110 -16.74 17.13 -12.14
CA LEU A 110 -17.20 17.29 -13.54
C LEU A 110 -18.63 16.80 -13.73
N THR A 111 -19.06 15.77 -13.00
CA THR A 111 -20.44 15.27 -13.04
C THR A 111 -21.41 16.29 -12.46
N ILE A 112 -21.08 16.90 -11.31
CA ILE A 112 -21.88 17.99 -10.76
C ILE A 112 -21.99 19.14 -11.77
N TYR A 113 -20.87 19.50 -12.40
CA TYR A 113 -20.86 20.52 -13.45
C TYR A 113 -21.80 20.13 -14.61
N ASP A 114 -21.67 18.91 -15.16
CA ASP A 114 -22.51 18.47 -16.27
C ASP A 114 -24.01 18.49 -15.93
N MET A 115 -24.35 18.11 -14.70
CA MET A 115 -25.72 18.07 -14.21
C MET A 115 -26.33 19.46 -13.99
N CYS A 116 -25.51 20.44 -13.60
CA CYS A 116 -25.98 21.77 -13.23
C CYS A 116 -25.75 22.85 -14.29
N LYS A 117 -24.93 22.62 -15.34
CA LYS A 117 -24.54 23.67 -16.32
C LYS A 117 -25.68 24.37 -17.05
N GLY A 118 -26.86 23.74 -17.13
CA GLY A 118 -28.05 24.38 -17.71
C GLY A 118 -28.75 25.37 -16.78
N MET A 119 -28.46 25.29 -15.48
CA MET A 119 -29.00 26.17 -14.42
C MET A 119 -27.96 27.15 -13.91
N ASP A 120 -26.67 26.83 -14.06
CA ASP A 120 -25.55 27.59 -13.52
C ASP A 120 -24.34 27.55 -14.46
N ASP A 121 -24.02 28.68 -15.05
CA ASP A 121 -22.90 28.88 -15.95
C ASP A 121 -21.67 29.47 -15.23
N SER A 122 -21.79 29.81 -13.94
CA SER A 122 -20.76 30.49 -13.15
C SER A 122 -19.92 29.56 -12.28
N MET A 123 -20.15 28.25 -12.41
CA MET A 123 -19.53 27.23 -11.55
C MET A 123 -18.01 27.17 -11.71
N LEU A 124 -17.31 26.98 -10.59
CA LEU A 124 -15.84 26.85 -10.56
C LEU A 124 -15.45 25.58 -9.80
N ILE A 125 -14.66 24.72 -10.43
CA ILE A 125 -14.03 23.58 -9.76
C ILE A 125 -12.73 24.05 -9.12
N GLU A 126 -12.55 23.77 -7.83
CA GLU A 126 -11.49 24.32 -6.99
C GLU A 126 -10.86 23.25 -6.10
N GLU A 127 -9.62 23.54 -5.66
CA GLU A 127 -8.94 22.84 -4.57
C GLU A 127 -8.80 21.30 -4.71
N ILE A 128 -8.77 20.77 -5.93
CA ILE A 128 -8.49 19.32 -6.13
C ILE A 128 -7.08 19.01 -5.64
N ARG A 129 -6.99 18.19 -4.60
CA ARG A 129 -5.72 17.81 -3.97
C ARG A 129 -5.81 16.48 -3.24
N LEU A 130 -4.65 15.88 -3.02
CA LEU A 130 -4.48 14.74 -2.12
C LEU A 130 -4.45 15.27 -0.68
N LEU A 131 -5.24 14.67 0.21
CA LEU A 131 -5.24 15.00 1.64
C LEU A 131 -4.27 14.10 2.40
N GLU A 132 -4.31 12.80 2.11
CA GLU A 132 -3.53 11.80 2.84
C GLU A 132 -3.20 10.65 1.89
N LYS A 133 -2.06 10.01 2.13
CA LYS A 133 -1.76 8.68 1.61
C LYS A 133 -0.98 7.87 2.62
N ALA A 134 -1.19 6.56 2.58
CA ALA A 134 -0.49 5.60 3.40
C ALA A 134 -0.11 4.37 2.57
N GLY A 135 0.93 3.66 3.00
CA GLY A 135 1.38 2.40 2.41
C GLY A 135 2.67 2.49 1.61
N GLY A 136 3.27 1.33 1.35
CA GLY A 136 4.57 1.20 0.70
C GLY A 136 5.76 1.28 1.66
N LYS A 137 6.94 1.61 1.12
CA LYS A 137 8.22 1.54 1.86
C LYS A 137 8.17 2.29 3.21
N SER A 138 7.52 3.45 3.27
CA SER A 138 7.47 4.27 4.48
C SER A 138 6.63 3.70 5.63
N GLN A 139 5.80 2.68 5.39
CA GLN A 139 4.97 2.05 6.44
C GLN A 139 5.49 0.72 6.96
N TRP A 140 6.37 0.04 6.22
CA TRP A 140 6.79 -1.33 6.55
C TRP A 140 8.30 -1.49 6.71
N SER A 141 9.09 -0.49 6.32
CA SER A 141 10.55 -0.54 6.41
C SER A 141 11.03 0.21 7.65
N LYS A 142 11.05 -0.46 8.81
CA LYS A 142 12.06 -0.11 9.82
C LYS A 142 13.31 -0.90 9.45
N GLY A 143 14.37 -0.18 9.08
CA GLY A 143 15.68 -0.79 8.88
C GLY A 143 16.14 -1.52 10.15
N LEU A 144 17.25 -2.25 10.05
CA LEU A 144 17.83 -2.92 11.21
C LEU A 144 18.76 -1.99 12.00
N GLU A 145 18.68 -0.67 11.81
CA GLU A 145 19.54 0.31 12.49
C GLU A 145 19.49 0.14 14.01
N GLY A 146 20.63 -0.27 14.58
CA GLY A 146 20.78 -0.49 16.02
C GLY A 146 20.15 -1.78 16.55
N VAL A 147 19.55 -2.62 15.69
CA VAL A 147 18.98 -3.92 16.08
C VAL A 147 20.12 -4.94 16.23
N VAL A 148 20.20 -5.57 17.40
CA VAL A 148 21.17 -6.64 17.65
C VAL A 148 20.65 -7.96 17.07
N VAL A 149 21.39 -8.56 16.14
CA VAL A 149 21.00 -9.79 15.43
C VAL A 149 22.01 -10.90 15.66
N ARG A 150 21.53 -12.10 15.98
CA ARG A 150 22.34 -13.32 16.06
C ARG A 150 22.13 -14.19 14.83
N VAL A 151 23.22 -14.63 14.22
CA VAL A 151 23.20 -15.52 13.05
C VAL A 151 23.61 -16.94 13.43
N ILE A 152 22.71 -17.90 13.25
CA ILE A 152 22.95 -19.32 13.50
C ILE A 152 23.08 -20.04 12.16
N SER A 153 24.30 -20.39 11.77
CA SER A 153 24.54 -21.03 10.48
C SER A 153 25.75 -21.96 10.58
N GLU A 154 25.58 -23.23 10.21
CA GLU A 154 26.65 -24.23 10.12
C GLU A 154 27.32 -24.25 8.73
N CYS A 155 26.71 -23.61 7.75
CA CYS A 155 27.23 -23.51 6.39
C CYS A 155 28.04 -22.22 6.17
N GLY A 156 28.85 -22.20 5.10
CA GLY A 156 29.60 -21.02 4.64
C GLY A 156 28.76 -19.81 4.21
N MET A 157 27.46 -19.78 4.54
CA MET A 157 26.55 -18.66 4.32
C MET A 157 26.51 -17.68 5.51
N LYS A 158 27.14 -18.01 6.65
CA LYS A 158 27.12 -17.14 7.84
C LYS A 158 27.60 -15.72 7.53
N GLU A 159 28.82 -15.59 7.00
CA GLU A 159 29.41 -14.30 6.62
C GLU A 159 28.57 -13.56 5.58
N TYR A 160 27.94 -14.28 4.65
CA TYR A 160 27.08 -13.69 3.63
C TYR A 160 25.82 -13.07 4.23
N ILE A 161 25.17 -13.78 5.16
CA ILE A 161 23.98 -13.30 5.86
C ILE A 161 24.32 -12.12 6.77
N GLU A 162 25.42 -12.22 7.53
CA GLU A 162 25.93 -11.12 8.37
C GLU A 162 26.24 -9.87 7.55
N GLY A 163 26.83 -10.01 6.36
CA GLY A 163 27.06 -8.90 5.44
C GLY A 163 25.75 -8.23 4.98
N LYS A 164 24.72 -9.03 4.63
CA LYS A 164 23.40 -8.49 4.25
C LYS A 164 22.73 -7.78 5.42
N LEU A 165 22.75 -8.36 6.62
CA LEU A 165 22.19 -7.75 7.83
C LEU A 165 22.91 -6.45 8.21
N SER A 166 24.24 -6.44 8.17
CA SER A 166 25.05 -5.25 8.45
C SER A 166 24.75 -4.12 7.44
N SER A 167 24.54 -4.46 6.16
CA SER A 167 24.15 -3.46 5.14
C SER A 167 22.77 -2.83 5.39
N LEU A 168 21.94 -3.46 6.22
CA LEU A 168 20.64 -2.97 6.67
C LEU A 168 20.70 -2.24 8.03
N GLY A 169 21.90 -2.08 8.62
CA GLY A 169 22.13 -1.36 9.87
C GLY A 169 22.18 -2.23 11.13
N ALA A 170 22.10 -3.56 10.99
CA ALA A 170 22.12 -4.49 12.11
C ALA A 170 23.47 -4.53 12.83
N ILE A 171 23.44 -4.82 14.13
CA ILE A 171 24.62 -5.12 14.95
C ILE A 171 24.71 -6.63 15.13
N ILE A 172 25.74 -7.28 14.60
CA ILE A 172 25.91 -8.73 14.70
C ILE A 172 26.47 -9.10 16.09
N SER A 173 25.84 -10.10 16.73
CA SER A 173 26.22 -10.60 18.06
C SER A 173 26.17 -12.12 18.10
N GLU A 174 27.16 -12.75 18.75
CA GLU A 174 27.16 -14.19 19.05
C GLU A 174 26.34 -14.53 20.32
N GLY A 175 26.03 -13.51 21.13
CA GLY A 175 25.38 -13.64 22.44
C GLY A 175 23.90 -13.28 22.42
N ASP A 176 23.49 -12.44 23.37
CA ASP A 176 22.12 -11.93 23.42
C ASP A 176 21.79 -11.09 22.17
N ALA A 177 20.55 -11.18 21.71
CA ALA A 177 20.10 -10.59 20.46
C ALA A 177 18.59 -10.35 20.49
N GLN A 178 18.13 -9.37 19.71
CA GLN A 178 16.73 -9.01 19.55
C GLN A 178 16.05 -9.76 18.39
N LEU A 179 16.84 -10.21 17.41
CA LEU A 179 16.41 -11.00 16.26
C LEU A 179 17.39 -12.15 16.04
N VAL A 180 16.87 -13.32 15.68
CA VAL A 180 17.70 -14.48 15.30
C VAL A 180 17.46 -14.81 13.83
N VAL A 181 18.52 -14.88 13.03
CA VAL A 181 18.45 -15.41 11.66
C VAL A 181 19.20 -16.73 11.63
N SER A 182 18.54 -17.79 11.21
CA SER A 182 19.09 -19.14 11.19
C SER A 182 19.05 -19.74 9.80
N THR A 183 20.06 -20.52 9.43
CA THR A 183 19.98 -21.46 8.30
C THR A 183 19.81 -22.91 8.75
N GLN A 184 19.82 -23.12 10.06
CA GLN A 184 19.56 -24.40 10.68
C GLN A 184 18.12 -24.48 11.15
N ARG A 185 17.59 -25.71 11.22
CA ARG A 185 16.31 -26.00 11.85
C ARG A 185 16.41 -25.84 13.36
N LEU A 186 15.61 -24.93 13.91
CA LEU A 186 15.44 -24.68 15.33
C LEU A 186 14.02 -25.07 15.78
N ASP A 187 13.85 -25.21 17.09
CA ASP A 187 12.55 -25.38 17.72
C ASP A 187 11.81 -24.04 17.76
N LEU A 188 11.16 -23.73 16.63
CA LEU A 188 10.45 -22.48 16.39
C LEU A 188 8.96 -22.60 16.77
N SER A 189 8.49 -21.66 17.58
CA SER A 189 7.06 -21.33 17.66
C SER A 189 6.67 -20.55 16.41
N GLU A 190 6.35 -21.28 15.34
CA GLU A 190 6.13 -20.75 14.00
C GLU A 190 4.80 -19.99 13.83
N VAL A 191 4.85 -18.85 13.15
CA VAL A 191 3.69 -18.09 12.69
C VAL A 191 3.42 -18.43 11.22
N TRP A 192 2.65 -19.50 11.03
CA TRP A 192 2.39 -20.11 9.71
C TRP A 192 1.92 -19.14 8.63
N GLY A 193 1.09 -18.14 8.97
CA GLY A 193 0.59 -17.17 7.99
C GLY A 193 1.71 -16.31 7.38
N VAL A 194 2.69 -15.92 8.20
CA VAL A 194 3.84 -15.12 7.76
C VAL A 194 4.78 -15.99 6.92
N SER A 195 5.10 -17.21 7.40
CA SER A 195 5.88 -18.18 6.63
C SER A 195 5.25 -18.45 5.25
N TYR A 196 3.94 -18.67 5.19
CA TYR A 196 3.23 -18.95 3.94
C TYR A 196 3.34 -17.78 2.96
N ALA A 197 3.07 -16.55 3.41
CA ALA A 197 3.13 -15.37 2.55
C ALA A 197 4.54 -15.13 1.98
N ILE A 198 5.57 -15.31 2.81
CA ILE A 198 6.97 -15.21 2.38
C ILE A 198 7.29 -16.28 1.35
N ASN A 199 6.95 -17.55 1.64
CA ASN A 199 7.25 -18.66 0.74
C ASN A 199 6.51 -18.55 -0.59
N GLN A 200 5.26 -18.08 -0.60
CA GLN A 200 4.53 -17.85 -1.84
C GLN A 200 5.25 -16.84 -2.74
N LYS A 201 5.79 -15.75 -2.15
CA LYS A 201 6.59 -14.77 -2.89
C LYS A 201 7.93 -15.35 -3.33
N LEU A 202 8.65 -16.05 -2.46
CA LEU A 202 9.93 -16.66 -2.81
C LEU A 202 9.78 -17.71 -3.92
N PHE A 203 8.69 -18.49 -3.88
CA PHE A 203 8.39 -19.46 -4.93
C PHE A 203 8.19 -18.78 -6.29
N SER A 204 7.59 -17.59 -6.32
CA SER A 204 7.45 -16.81 -7.56
C SER A 204 8.78 -16.27 -8.11
N LEU A 205 9.81 -16.15 -7.27
CA LEU A 205 11.12 -15.59 -7.64
C LEU A 205 12.16 -16.66 -7.95
N VAL A 206 12.21 -17.73 -7.15
CA VAL A 206 13.23 -18.79 -7.22
C VAL A 206 12.59 -20.20 -7.11
N PRO A 207 11.64 -20.56 -8.00
CA PRO A 207 10.84 -21.78 -7.88
C PRO A 207 11.66 -23.07 -7.91
N GLU A 208 12.79 -23.06 -8.63
CA GLU A 208 13.64 -24.26 -8.79
C GLU A 208 14.53 -24.53 -7.57
N ARG A 209 14.79 -23.50 -6.76
CA ARG A 209 15.67 -23.56 -5.58
C ARG A 209 14.91 -23.68 -4.26
N LEU A 210 13.67 -23.20 -4.21
CA LEU A 210 12.86 -23.25 -3.00
C LEU A 210 12.42 -24.71 -2.69
N ARG A 211 12.99 -25.30 -1.64
CA ARG A 211 12.69 -26.66 -1.18
C ARG A 211 12.05 -26.64 0.19
N GLU A 212 12.78 -26.12 1.17
CA GLU A 212 12.36 -26.01 2.57
C GLU A 212 11.78 -24.62 2.88
N GLY A 213 12.23 -23.60 2.15
CA GLY A 213 11.70 -22.25 2.24
C GLY A 213 12.19 -21.46 3.45
N VAL A 214 11.32 -20.56 3.92
CA VAL A 214 11.53 -19.69 5.06
C VAL A 214 10.47 -19.96 6.12
N ARG A 215 10.88 -20.04 7.39
CA ARG A 215 9.97 -20.10 8.53
C ARG A 215 10.18 -18.87 9.39
N VAL A 216 9.09 -18.26 9.84
CA VAL A 216 9.12 -17.11 10.75
C VAL A 216 8.37 -17.46 12.02
N GLY A 217 8.95 -17.12 13.16
CA GLY A 217 8.33 -17.40 14.45
C GLY A 217 9.15 -16.88 15.61
N ARG A 218 9.11 -17.58 16.73
CA ARG A 218 9.93 -17.27 17.91
C ARG A 218 10.83 -18.43 18.31
N PHE A 219 12.10 -18.11 18.58
CA PHE A 219 13.10 -19.00 19.14
C PHE A 219 13.59 -18.39 20.46
N GLU A 220 13.53 -19.15 21.56
CA GLU A 220 13.87 -18.65 22.90
C GLU A 220 13.15 -17.33 23.26
N GLY A 221 11.88 -17.20 22.85
CA GLY A 221 11.05 -16.02 23.07
C GLY A 221 11.29 -14.84 22.13
N LYS A 222 12.31 -14.90 21.27
CA LYS A 222 12.72 -13.83 20.37
C LYS A 222 12.26 -14.07 18.95
N PRO A 223 11.93 -13.01 18.18
CA PRO A 223 11.69 -13.12 16.75
C PRO A 223 12.82 -13.88 16.05
N CYS A 224 12.46 -14.84 15.22
CA CYS A 224 13.40 -15.69 14.53
C CYS A 224 12.94 -15.99 13.11
N VAL A 225 13.91 -15.96 12.19
CA VAL A 225 13.74 -16.26 10.77
C VAL A 225 14.67 -17.39 10.40
N GLU A 226 14.12 -18.54 10.06
CA GLU A 226 14.86 -19.64 9.45
C GLU A 226 14.77 -19.53 7.94
N ILE A 227 15.92 -19.54 7.27
CA ILE A 227 16.03 -19.47 5.81
C ILE A 227 16.78 -20.70 5.34
N GLN A 228 16.22 -21.43 4.37
CA GLN A 228 16.93 -22.51 3.70
C GLN A 228 18.36 -22.07 3.30
N PRO A 229 19.41 -22.90 3.53
CA PRO A 229 20.81 -22.58 3.25
C PRO A 229 21.15 -22.58 1.75
N ASP A 230 20.45 -21.77 0.96
CA ASP A 230 20.67 -21.59 -0.47
C ASP A 230 20.89 -20.10 -0.77
N ARG A 231 21.95 -19.78 -1.52
CA ARG A 231 22.37 -18.39 -1.76
C ARG A 231 21.32 -17.58 -2.53
N GLU A 232 20.67 -18.19 -3.53
CA GLU A 232 19.65 -17.53 -4.33
C GLU A 232 18.39 -17.26 -3.50
N VAL A 233 18.01 -18.21 -2.63
CA VAL A 233 16.89 -18.06 -1.69
C VAL A 233 17.17 -16.96 -0.67
N ILE A 234 18.37 -16.94 -0.06
CA ILE A 234 18.79 -15.90 0.90
C ILE A 234 18.79 -14.53 0.23
N GLU A 235 19.30 -14.42 -0.99
CA GLU A 235 19.32 -13.16 -1.73
C GLU A 235 17.92 -12.66 -2.07
N ALA A 236 17.04 -13.55 -2.55
CA ALA A 236 15.64 -13.24 -2.83
C ALA A 236 14.89 -12.82 -1.55
N PHE A 237 15.17 -13.46 -0.42
CA PHE A 237 14.61 -13.11 0.89
C PHE A 237 15.04 -11.71 1.32
N PHE A 238 16.34 -11.42 1.39
CA PHE A 238 16.80 -10.10 1.82
C PHE A 238 16.38 -8.98 0.86
N GLY A 239 16.32 -9.26 -0.45
CA GLY A 239 15.85 -8.31 -1.45
C GLY A 239 14.36 -7.96 -1.32
N SER A 240 13.54 -8.90 -0.84
CA SER A 240 12.08 -8.71 -0.73
C SER A 240 11.61 -8.33 0.67
N PHE A 241 12.28 -8.85 1.71
CA PHE A 241 11.83 -8.83 3.09
C PHE A 241 12.86 -8.31 4.08
N GLY A 242 14.12 -8.09 3.68
CA GLY A 242 15.20 -7.69 4.59
C GLY A 242 14.89 -6.40 5.36
N SER A 243 14.28 -5.42 4.69
CA SER A 243 13.87 -4.16 5.33
C SER A 243 12.67 -4.30 6.28
N LEU A 244 11.97 -5.44 6.28
CA LEU A 244 10.85 -5.70 7.19
C LEU A 244 11.32 -6.31 8.51
N LEU A 245 12.55 -6.83 8.57
CA LEU A 245 13.05 -7.52 9.76
C LEU A 245 13.03 -6.62 11.01
N GLY A 246 13.29 -5.31 10.86
CA GLY A 246 13.19 -4.37 11.98
C GLY A 246 11.77 -4.25 12.55
N THR A 247 10.73 -4.37 11.72
CA THR A 247 9.34 -4.34 12.20
C THR A 247 8.95 -5.58 13.01
N TRP A 248 9.62 -6.71 12.78
CA TRP A 248 9.32 -7.95 13.51
C TRP A 248 9.89 -7.94 14.93
N VAL A 249 10.87 -7.08 15.20
CA VAL A 249 11.47 -6.89 16.53
C VAL A 249 10.55 -6.14 17.48
N ASP A 250 9.80 -5.15 16.98
CA ASP A 250 8.92 -4.31 17.78
C ASP A 250 7.58 -4.99 18.17
N GLY A 251 7.34 -6.22 17.73
CA GLY A 251 6.21 -7.04 18.17
C GLY A 251 4.85 -6.75 17.52
N GLU A 252 4.80 -5.89 16.49
CA GLU A 252 3.53 -5.55 15.82
C GLU A 252 3.12 -6.55 14.70
N ALA A 253 3.99 -7.49 14.31
CA ALA A 253 3.77 -8.31 13.12
C ALA A 253 4.02 -9.82 13.27
N VAL A 254 4.44 -10.33 14.45
CA VAL A 254 4.69 -11.77 14.71
C VAL A 254 4.36 -12.18 16.15
#